data_AF-A0A935LVZ2-F1
#
_entry.id   AF-A0A935LVZ2-F1
#
_cell.length_a   1.000
_cell.length_b   1.000
_cell.length_c   1.000
_cell.angle_alpha   90.00
_cell.angle_beta   90.00
_cell.angle_gamma   90.00
#
_symmetry.space_group_name_H-M   'P 1'
#
loop_
_entity.id
_entity.type
_entity.pdbx_description
1 polymer ?
#
loop_
_entity_poly.entity_id
_entity_poly.type
_entity_poly.pdbx_seq_one_letter_code
_entity_poly.pdbx_strand_id
1 'polypeptide(L)'
;MQTDYRHYIQLFINYLKFEKRYSAHTVIAYQNDLTNFWDYLALTYQISNPSEVSYQFVRSWLARLKDENIASRSINRKISSLKSFFKYLIKTSALEINPMTKVVSPKG
;
A
#
# COMPACT_ATOMS: atom_id res chain seq x y z
N MET A 1 13.29 -10.83 -15.66
CA MET A 1 13.42 -10.16 -14.36
C MET A 1 12.06 -10.21 -13.68
N GLN A 2 11.98 -10.79 -12.49
CA GLN A 2 10.73 -10.88 -11.74
C GLN A 2 10.41 -9.49 -11.19
N THR A 3 9.27 -8.91 -11.58
CA THR A 3 8.90 -7.54 -11.18
C THR A 3 8.45 -7.56 -9.71
N ASP A 4 9.26 -7.00 -8.82
CA ASP A 4 8.94 -6.88 -7.40
C ASP A 4 8.11 -5.62 -7.11
N TYR A 5 7.61 -5.50 -5.88
CA TYR A 5 6.81 -4.37 -5.42
C TYR A 5 7.48 -3.00 -5.62
N ARG A 6 8.82 -2.92 -5.65
CA ARG A 6 9.54 -1.64 -5.75
C ARG A 6 9.31 -0.98 -7.10
N HIS A 7 9.26 -1.80 -8.16
CA HIS A 7 8.91 -1.31 -9.50
C HIS A 7 7.52 -0.65 -9.50
N TYR A 8 6.53 -1.31 -8.90
CA TYR A 8 5.16 -0.80 -8.84
C TYR A 8 5.04 0.45 -7.97
N ILE A 9 5.76 0.53 -6.84
CA ILE A 9 5.85 1.76 -6.05
C ILE A 9 6.41 2.88 -6.91
N GLN A 10 7.50 2.65 -7.65
CA GLN A 10 8.12 3.70 -8.47
C GLN A 10 7.16 4.21 -9.55
N LEU A 11 6.45 3.33 -10.23
CA LEU A 11 5.42 3.71 -11.20
C LEU A 11 4.30 4.54 -10.56
N PHE A 12 3.79 4.11 -9.41
CA PHE A 12 2.76 4.84 -8.68
C PHE A 12 3.24 6.21 -8.18
N ILE A 13 4.46 6.29 -7.68
CA ILE A 13 5.06 7.55 -7.21
C ILE A 13 5.28 8.53 -8.38
N ASN A 14 5.72 8.04 -9.54
CA ASN A 14 5.80 8.85 -10.76
C ASN A 14 4.42 9.34 -11.19
N TYR A 15 3.40 8.48 -11.17
CA TYR A 15 2.01 8.85 -11.42
C TYR A 15 1.54 9.97 -10.48
N LEU A 16 1.79 9.84 -9.17
CA LEU A 16 1.41 10.87 -8.20
C LEU A 16 2.15 12.20 -8.44
N LYS A 17 3.44 12.15 -8.78
CA LYS A 17 4.29 13.33 -8.97
C LYS A 17 3.97 14.07 -10.26
N PHE A 18 3.90 13.38 -11.39
CA PHE A 18 3.87 14.02 -12.70
C PHE A 18 2.44 14.17 -13.24
N GLU A 19 1.59 13.16 -13.05
CA GLU A 19 0.21 13.20 -13.55
C GLU A 19 -0.73 13.85 -12.53
N LYS A 20 -0.67 13.45 -11.26
CA LYS A 20 -1.52 14.03 -10.20
C LYS A 20 -0.97 15.31 -9.60
N ARG A 21 0.31 15.63 -9.85
CA ARG A 21 1.01 16.83 -9.36
C ARG A 21 0.87 17.03 -7.85
N TYR A 22 0.92 15.94 -7.09
CA TYR A 22 0.91 16.01 -5.64
C TYR A 22 2.20 16.62 -5.10
N SER A 23 2.10 17.32 -3.97
CA SER A 23 3.26 17.92 -3.31
C SER A 23 4.32 16.87 -2.98
N ALA A 24 5.59 17.28 -2.89
CA ALA A 24 6.68 16.38 -2.50
C ALA A 24 6.42 15.69 -1.16
N HIS A 25 5.89 16.41 -0.16
CA HIS A 25 5.53 15.84 1.14
C HIS A 25 4.43 14.78 1.03
N THR A 26 3.42 15.02 0.19
CA THR A 26 2.36 14.03 -0.07
C THR A 26 2.96 12.78 -0.71
N VAL A 27 3.80 12.94 -1.74
CA VAL A 27 4.45 11.82 -2.45
C VAL A 27 5.31 10.99 -1.49
N ILE A 28 6.13 11.63 -0.65
CA ILE A 28 6.95 10.94 0.36
C ILE A 28 6.08 10.18 1.36
N ALA A 29 4.96 10.74 1.79
CA ALA A 29 4.04 10.04 2.69
C ALA A 29 3.48 8.76 2.07
N TYR A 30 3.06 8.80 0.80
CA TYR A 30 2.64 7.61 0.06
C TYR A 30 3.78 6.58 -0.05
N GLN A 31 4.98 7.01 -0.43
CA GLN A 31 6.13 6.12 -0.57
C GLN A 31 6.45 5.41 0.75
N ASN A 32 6.56 6.15 1.85
CA ASN A 32 6.88 5.60 3.17
C ASN A 32 5.81 4.64 3.67
N ASP A 33 4.53 4.98 3.49
CA ASP A 33 3.44 4.11 3.93
C ASP A 33 3.40 2.80 3.11
N LEU A 34 3.69 2.85 1.81
CA LEU A 34 3.77 1.66 0.96
C LEU A 34 5.00 0.81 1.28
N THR A 35 6.18 1.40 1.40
CA THR A 35 7.40 0.68 1.79
C THR A 35 7.22 -0.06 3.11
N ASN A 36 6.63 0.60 4.12
CA ASN A 36 6.38 -0.03 5.41
C ASN A 36 5.41 -1.23 5.36
N PHE A 37 4.43 -1.22 4.45
CA PHE A 37 3.56 -2.38 4.21
C PHE A 37 4.33 -3.53 3.56
N TRP A 38 5.13 -3.21 2.54
CA TRP A 38 5.88 -4.20 1.78
C TRP A 38 7.02 -4.83 2.58
N ASP A 39 7.71 -4.06 3.43
CA ASP A 39 8.72 -4.57 4.34
C ASP A 39 8.12 -5.58 5.32
N TYR A 40 6.91 -5.30 5.83
CA TYR A 40 6.20 -6.24 6.67
C TYR A 40 5.83 -7.54 5.94
N LEU A 41 5.31 -7.44 4.70
CA LEU A 41 4.97 -8.59 3.87
C LEU A 41 6.19 -9.45 3.54
N ALA A 42 7.30 -8.81 3.14
CA ALA A 42 8.53 -9.49 2.80
C ALA A 42 9.11 -10.22 4.02
N LEU A 43 9.14 -9.55 5.18
CA LEU A 43 9.68 -10.12 6.41
C LEU A 43 8.80 -11.26 6.99
N THR A 44 7.48 -11.10 6.94
CA THR A 44 6.55 -12.00 7.64
C THR A 44 6.08 -13.16 6.75
N TYR A 45 5.93 -12.92 5.45
CA TYR A 45 5.29 -13.86 4.52
C TYR A 45 6.14 -14.18 3.29
N GLN A 46 7.33 -13.58 3.14
CA GLN A 46 8.18 -13.70 1.94
C GLN A 46 7.47 -13.26 0.65
N ILE A 47 6.45 -12.41 0.78
CA ILE A 47 5.68 -11.89 -0.34
C ILE A 47 6.33 -10.61 -0.85
N SER A 48 6.54 -10.56 -2.16
CA SER A 48 7.14 -9.38 -2.83
C SER A 48 6.43 -8.97 -4.11
N ASN A 49 5.44 -9.74 -4.59
CA ASN A 49 4.65 -9.39 -5.76
C ASN A 49 3.25 -8.90 -5.37
N PRO A 50 2.76 -7.75 -5.90
CA PRO A 50 1.38 -7.28 -5.74
C PRO A 50 0.28 -8.31 -6.03
N SER A 51 0.52 -9.24 -6.95
CA SER A 51 -0.46 -10.27 -7.32
C SER A 51 -0.67 -11.34 -6.25
N GLU A 52 0.29 -11.50 -5.34
CA GLU A 52 0.21 -12.44 -4.22
C GLU A 52 -0.55 -11.86 -3.02
N VAL A 53 -0.82 -10.55 -3.01
CA VAL A 53 -1.42 -9.89 -1.87
C VAL A 53 -2.91 -10.19 -1.79
N SER A 54 -3.31 -10.82 -0.68
CA SER A 54 -4.71 -11.04 -0.29
C SER A 54 -5.17 -10.04 0.79
N TYR A 55 -6.48 -9.94 1.01
CA TYR A 55 -7.02 -9.08 2.06
C TYR A 55 -6.60 -9.52 3.47
N GLN A 56 -6.32 -10.81 3.67
CA GLN A 56 -5.86 -11.35 4.95
C GLN A 56 -4.52 -10.77 5.36
N PHE A 57 -3.58 -10.60 4.42
CA PHE A 57 -2.28 -9.99 4.70
C PHE A 57 -2.42 -8.51 5.06
N VAL A 58 -3.31 -7.78 4.38
CA VAL A 58 -3.61 -6.39 4.75
C VAL A 58 -4.16 -6.32 6.18
N ARG A 59 -5.12 -7.17 6.55
CA ARG A 59 -5.65 -7.18 7.91
C ARG A 59 -4.59 -7.55 8.95
N SER A 60 -3.71 -8.49 8.64
CA SER A 60 -2.64 -8.90 9.55
C SER A 60 -1.67 -7.73 9.82
N TRP A 61 -1.31 -6.98 8.78
CA TRP A 61 -0.52 -5.76 8.95
C TRP A 61 -1.23 -4.71 9.81
N LEU A 62 -2.53 -4.47 9.58
CA LEU A 62 -3.29 -3.52 10.39
C LEU A 62 -3.42 -3.94 11.85
N ALA A 63 -3.54 -5.24 12.13
CA ALA A 63 -3.52 -5.77 13.49
C ALA A 63 -2.18 -5.49 14.16
N ARG A 64 -1.06 -5.79 13.48
CA ARG A 64 0.29 -5.46 13.97
C ARG A 64 0.44 -3.98 14.29
N LEU A 65 0.01 -3.08 13.40
CA LEU A 65 0.11 -1.63 13.66
C LEU A 65 -0.68 -1.21 14.91
N LYS A 66 -1.83 -1.86 15.15
CA LYS A 66 -2.62 -1.62 16.36
C LYS A 66 -1.90 -2.13 17.61
N ASP A 67 -1.31 -3.31 17.56
CA ASP A 67 -0.53 -3.90 18.66
C ASP A 67 0.73 -3.05 18.97
N GLU A 68 1.29 -2.39 17.96
CA GLU A 68 2.38 -1.41 18.08
C GLU A 68 1.91 -0.02 18.58
N ASN A 69 0.64 0.12 18.97
CA ASN A 69 0.03 1.38 19.43
C ASN A 69 0.17 2.55 18.43
N ILE A 70 0.24 2.25 17.13
CA ILE A 70 0.26 3.29 16.10
C ILE A 70 -1.07 4.03 16.14
N ALA A 71 -1.01 5.37 16.21
CA ALA A 71 -2.19 6.21 16.27
C ALA A 71 -3.18 5.94 15.11
N SER A 72 -4.48 5.92 15.41
CA SER A 72 -5.56 5.66 14.44
C SER A 72 -5.47 6.56 13.20
N ARG A 73 -5.06 7.82 13.36
CA ARG A 73 -4.83 8.77 12.25
C ARG A 73 -3.76 8.27 11.27
N SER A 74 -2.66 7.72 11.79
CA SER A 74 -1.58 7.16 10.98
C SER A 74 -2.01 5.87 10.29
N ILE A 75 -2.75 5.01 10.98
CA ILE A 75 -3.34 3.79 10.39
C ILE A 75 -4.30 4.16 9.24
N ASN A 76 -5.17 5.15 9.44
CA ASN A 76 -6.10 5.61 8.41
C ASN A 76 -5.38 6.20 7.18
N ARG A 77 -4.27 6.93 7.38
CA ARG A 77 -3.43 7.40 6.27
C ARG A 77 -2.81 6.23 5.51
N LYS A 78 -2.26 5.23 6.20
CA LYS A 78 -1.69 4.01 5.60
C LYS A 78 -2.71 3.22 4.78
N ILE A 79 -3.94 3.06 5.29
CA ILE A 79 -5.04 2.42 4.55
C ILE A 79 -5.38 3.22 3.29
N SER A 80 -5.41 4.55 3.37
CA SER A 80 -5.66 5.42 2.21
C SER A 80 -4.56 5.29 1.16
N SER A 81 -3.30 5.18 1.59
CA SER A 81 -2.15 4.92 0.71
C SER A 81 -2.30 3.58 -0.03
N LEU A 82 -2.64 2.50 0.67
CA LEU A 82 -2.87 1.19 0.05
C LEU A 82 -4.06 1.19 -0.92
N LYS A 83 -5.19 1.82 -0.54
CA LYS A 83 -6.38 1.92 -1.40
C LYS A 83 -6.03 2.60 -2.73
N SER A 84 -5.31 3.72 -2.68
CA SER A 84 -4.89 4.46 -3.88
C SER A 84 -3.90 3.67 -4.72
N PHE A 85 -2.92 3.01 -4.09
CA PHE A 85 -1.93 2.19 -4.79
C PHE A 85 -2.55 1.00 -5.53
N PHE A 86 -3.34 0.18 -4.83
CA PHE A 86 -4.00 -0.97 -5.48
C PHE A 86 -5.02 -0.52 -6.53
N LYS A 87 -5.72 0.59 -6.32
CA LYS A 87 -6.60 1.18 -7.35
C LYS A 87 -5.80 1.60 -8.59
N TYR A 88 -4.61 2.17 -8.42
CA TYR A 88 -3.72 2.50 -9.53
C TYR A 88 -3.30 1.24 -10.30
N LEU A 89 -2.92 0.16 -9.61
CA LEU A 89 -2.52 -1.08 -10.27
C LEU A 89 -3.67 -1.73 -11.08
N ILE A 90 -4.90 -1.67 -10.58
CA ILE A 90 -6.07 -2.06 -11.39
C ILE A 90 -6.22 -1.16 -12.60
N LYS A 91 -6.13 0.17 -12.42
CA LYS A 91 -6.28 1.15 -13.50
C LYS A 91 -5.25 0.93 -14.62
N THR A 92 -4.03 0.53 -14.28
CA THR A 92 -2.96 0.26 -15.24
C THR A 92 -2.91 -1.19 -15.72
N SER A 93 -3.93 -2.01 -15.39
CA SER A 93 -3.98 -3.44 -15.71
C SER A 93 -2.79 -4.26 -15.19
N ALA A 94 -2.09 -3.74 -14.16
CA ALA A 94 -1.03 -4.45 -13.46
C ALA A 94 -1.58 -5.49 -12.47
N LEU A 95 -2.85 -5.36 -12.09
CA LEU A 95 -3.60 -6.32 -11.28
C LEU A 95 -5.03 -6.43 -11.81
N GLU A 96 -5.63 -7.59 -11.59
CA GLU A 96 -7.05 -7.84 -11.92
C GLU A 96 -7.96 -7.69 -10.69
N ILE A 97 -7.45 -8.07 -9.51
CA ILE A 97 -8.22 -8.13 -8.26
C ILE A 97 -7.62 -7.16 -7.24
N ASN A 98 -8.48 -6.32 -6.65
CA ASN A 98 -8.07 -5.37 -5.63
C ASN A 98 -8.18 -5.98 -4.22
N PRO A 99 -7.07 -6.20 -3.48
CA PRO A 99 -7.10 -6.79 -2.14
C PRO A 99 -7.70 -5.87 -1.07
N MET A 100 -7.86 -4.58 -1.38
CA MET A 100 -8.41 -3.58 -0.46
C MET A 100 -9.95 -3.57 -0.41
N THR A 101 -10.63 -4.34 -1.26
CA THR A 101 -12.10 -4.35 -1.39
C THR A 101 -12.83 -4.73 -0.10
N LYS A 102 -12.23 -5.61 0.72
CA LYS A 102 -12.79 -6.07 2.00
C LYS A 102 -12.18 -5.37 3.22
N VAL A 103 -11.31 -4.37 3.02
CA VAL A 103 -10.58 -3.71 4.10
C VAL A 103 -11.35 -2.48 4.59
N VAL A 104 -11.85 -2.57 5.82
CA VAL A 104 -12.57 -1.48 6.49
C VAL A 104 -11.60 -0.62 7.28
N SER A 105 -11.70 0.70 7.12
CA SER A 105 -10.92 1.67 7.91
C SER A 105 -11.50 1.79 9.31
N PRO A 106 -10.68 1.86 10.38
CA PRO A 106 -11.15 2.27 11.70
C PRO A 106 -11.94 3.58 11.61
N LYS A 107 -13.14 3.60 12.19
CA LYS A 107 -13.84 4.88 12.41
C LYS A 107 -12.95 5.72 13.33
N GLY A 108 -12.81 6.99 12.96
CA GLY A 108 -11.84 7.94 13.53
C GLY A 108 -11.85 8.02 15.04
#